data_AF-A0A935WX90-F1
#
_entry.id   AF-A0A935WX90-F1
#
_cell.length_a   1.000
_cell.length_b   1.000
_cell.length_c   1.000
_cell.angle_alpha   90.00
_cell.angle_beta   90.00
_cell.angle_gamma   90.00
#
_symmetry.space_group_name_H-M   'P 1'
#
loop_
_entity.id
_entity.type
_entity.pdbx_description
1 polymer ?
#
loop_
_entity_poly.entity_id
_entity_poly.type
_entity_poly.pdbx_seq_one_letter_code
_entity_poly.pdbx_strand_id
1 'polypeptide(L)'
;MHEKQEASEKLMREILGSEYLELRVEHSVLEEDLIEARSKIRAIVAPDPKSASTATMTSRTVAGEGVGIVDAFFQGLVEQFSKEYPSLTTIRFAGFDVKAVIEEGKYHRGSRSDALGEVRLLVENDHGKTFEFVATSRSVTGAALQATLDAVEYFVNSERAFLATHHALEDAKTRNRNDLVIHFSKRLAELVQNTSYSELIEARRGRS
;
A
#
# COMPACT_ATOMS: atom_id res chain seq x y z
N MET A 1 -12.88 4.88 10.89
CA MET A 1 -12.26 4.69 9.55
C MET A 1 -11.22 3.59 9.63
N HIS A 2 -10.29 3.66 10.58
CA HIS A 2 -9.29 2.62 10.89
C HIS A 2 -9.86 1.19 11.04
N GLU A 3 -10.91 0.96 11.84
CA GLU A 3 -11.44 -0.39 12.07
C GLU A 3 -11.87 -1.14 10.79
N LYS A 4 -12.40 -0.43 9.79
CA LYS A 4 -12.80 -1.04 8.51
C LYS A 4 -11.59 -1.39 7.65
N GLN A 5 -10.55 -0.57 7.68
CA GLN A 5 -9.29 -0.82 6.98
C GLN A 5 -8.57 -2.03 7.59
N GLU A 6 -8.46 -2.09 8.91
CA GLU A 6 -7.84 -3.23 9.63
C GLU A 6 -8.60 -4.53 9.38
N ALA A 7 -9.94 -4.50 9.39
CA ALA A 7 -10.75 -5.66 9.05
C ALA A 7 -10.52 -6.13 7.60
N SER A 8 -10.36 -5.18 6.67
CA SER A 8 -10.04 -5.48 5.27
C SER A 8 -8.66 -6.12 5.16
N GLU A 9 -7.67 -5.56 5.84
CA GLU A 9 -6.31 -6.08 5.84
C GLU A 9 -6.24 -7.51 6.40
N LYS A 10 -6.95 -7.76 7.51
CA LYS A 10 -7.08 -9.11 8.05
C LYS A 10 -7.69 -10.07 7.03
N LEU A 11 -8.75 -9.67 6.35
CA LEU A 11 -9.39 -10.48 5.31
C LEU A 11 -8.43 -10.74 4.13
N MET A 12 -7.67 -9.74 3.69
CA MET A 12 -6.65 -9.90 2.65
C MET A 12 -5.59 -10.92 3.05
N ARG A 13 -5.09 -10.84 4.30
CA ARG A 13 -4.11 -11.79 4.84
C ARG A 13 -4.68 -13.21 4.93
N GLU A 14 -5.94 -13.37 5.31
CA GLU A 14 -6.63 -14.67 5.31
C GLU A 14 -6.82 -15.26 3.91
N ILE A 15 -7.02 -14.43 2.90
CA ILE A 15 -7.22 -14.87 1.51
C ILE A 15 -5.89 -15.20 0.84
N LEU A 16 -4.89 -14.33 0.98
CA LEU A 16 -3.60 -14.45 0.31
C LEU A 16 -2.65 -15.39 1.07
N GLY A 17 -2.78 -15.53 2.39
CA GLY A 17 -1.90 -16.37 3.19
C GLY A 17 -0.43 -15.98 2.99
N SER A 18 0.40 -16.96 2.62
CA SER A 18 1.81 -16.72 2.32
C SER A 18 2.05 -15.90 1.05
N GLU A 19 1.03 -15.66 0.23
CA GLU A 19 1.16 -14.79 -0.94
C GLU A 19 0.95 -13.32 -0.59
N TYR A 20 0.60 -12.95 0.65
CA TYR A 20 0.45 -11.55 1.04
C TYR A 20 1.78 -10.81 0.83
N LEU A 21 1.75 -9.68 0.13
CA LEU A 21 2.96 -8.91 -0.19
C LEU A 21 3.27 -7.98 0.98
N GLU A 22 4.47 -8.09 1.56
CA GLU A 22 4.98 -7.12 2.54
C GLU A 22 6.29 -6.53 2.04
N LEU A 23 6.38 -5.21 1.99
CA LEU A 23 7.50 -4.48 1.42
C LEU A 23 8.15 -3.53 2.43
N ARG A 24 9.44 -3.31 2.23
CA ARG A 24 10.21 -2.29 2.95
C ARG A 24 11.08 -1.49 2.00
N VAL A 25 11.39 -0.27 2.40
CA VAL A 25 12.43 0.55 1.75
C VAL A 25 13.77 0.26 2.42
N GLU A 26 14.74 -0.27 1.67
CA GLU A 26 16.08 -0.58 2.19
C GLU A 26 17.03 0.60 2.05
N HIS A 27 16.90 1.35 0.96
CA HIS A 27 17.79 2.45 0.63
C HIS A 27 17.07 3.44 -0.29
N SER A 28 17.38 4.74 -0.16
CA SER A 28 16.87 5.77 -1.05
C SER A 28 17.90 6.87 -1.28
N VAL A 29 17.94 7.39 -2.51
CA VAL A 29 18.66 8.61 -2.89
C VAL A 29 17.64 9.61 -3.39
N LEU A 30 17.68 10.83 -2.86
CA LEU A 30 16.83 11.96 -3.24
C LEU A 30 17.73 13.07 -3.79
N GLU A 31 17.32 13.62 -4.92
CA GLU A 31 17.85 14.84 -5.51
C GLU A 31 16.72 15.86 -5.61
N GLU A 32 16.90 17.06 -5.05
CA GLU A 32 15.90 18.13 -5.09
C GLU A 32 16.50 19.39 -5.70
N ASP A 33 15.77 19.96 -6.66
CA ASP A 33 15.92 21.34 -7.10
C ASP A 33 14.84 22.18 -6.42
N LEU A 34 15.26 22.97 -5.42
CA LEU A 34 14.37 23.82 -4.64
C LEU A 34 13.92 25.08 -5.39
N ILE A 35 14.60 25.45 -6.47
CA ILE A 35 14.24 26.61 -7.31
C ILE A 35 13.14 26.18 -8.28
N GLU A 36 13.31 25.01 -8.92
CA GLU A 36 12.33 24.46 -9.86
C GLU A 36 11.19 23.67 -9.19
N ALA A 37 11.25 23.49 -7.86
CA ALA A 37 10.33 22.66 -7.08
C ALA A 37 10.19 21.24 -7.66
N ARG A 38 11.33 20.63 -8.01
CA ARG A 38 11.40 19.32 -8.64
C ARG A 38 12.27 18.38 -7.82
N SER A 39 11.78 17.17 -7.63
CA SER A 39 12.43 16.10 -6.88
C SER A 39 12.57 14.86 -7.75
N LYS A 40 13.69 14.16 -7.62
CA LYS A 40 13.93 12.84 -8.19
C LYS A 40 14.33 11.90 -7.08
N ILE A 41 13.71 10.72 -7.07
CA ILE A 41 14.06 9.68 -6.11
C ILE A 41 14.45 8.40 -6.82
N ARG A 42 15.42 7.71 -6.26
CA ARG A 42 15.69 6.30 -6.54
C ARG A 42 15.73 5.52 -5.23
N ALA A 43 14.82 4.58 -5.06
CA ALA A 43 14.70 3.75 -3.86
C ALA A 43 14.83 2.26 -4.19
N ILE A 44 15.40 1.48 -3.27
CA ILE A 44 15.42 0.02 -3.31
C ILE A 44 14.30 -0.47 -2.40
N VAL A 45 13.31 -1.12 -3.02
CA VAL A 45 12.18 -1.76 -2.33
C VAL A 45 12.39 -3.26 -2.37
N ALA A 46 12.26 -3.93 -1.23
CA ALA A 46 12.44 -5.36 -1.10
C ALA A 46 11.33 -5.97 -0.24
N PRO A 47 11.09 -7.29 -0.32
CA PRO A 47 10.23 -7.96 0.64
C PRO A 47 10.72 -7.73 2.07
N ASP A 48 9.80 -7.63 3.03
CA ASP A 48 10.18 -7.66 4.43
C ASP A 48 10.68 -9.08 4.79
N PRO A 49 11.94 -9.26 5.23
CA PRO A 49 12.46 -10.57 5.63
C PRO A 49 11.77 -11.15 6.87
N LYS A 50 11.03 -10.34 7.64
CA LYS A 50 10.21 -10.81 8.75
C LYS A 50 8.86 -11.34 8.29
N SER A 51 8.48 -11.07 7.05
CA SER A 51 7.25 -11.58 6.48
C SER A 51 7.33 -13.09 6.33
N ALA A 52 6.26 -13.79 6.71
CA ALA A 52 6.07 -15.20 6.38
C ALA A 52 5.75 -15.43 4.89
N SER A 53 5.81 -14.37 4.08
CA SER A 53 5.45 -14.38 2.68
C SER A 53 6.41 -15.23 1.83
N THR A 54 5.83 -16.08 0.98
CA THR A 54 6.52 -16.81 -0.10
C THR A 54 6.54 -16.01 -1.40
N ALA A 55 6.04 -14.77 -1.40
CA ALA A 55 6.03 -13.92 -2.58
C ALA A 55 7.44 -13.84 -3.17
N THR A 56 7.58 -14.29 -4.42
CA THR A 56 8.86 -14.46 -5.12
C THR A 56 9.45 -13.13 -5.60
N MET A 57 9.09 -12.03 -4.95
CA MET A 57 9.53 -10.71 -5.33
C MET A 57 10.98 -10.51 -4.88
N THR A 58 11.87 -10.20 -5.82
CA THR A 58 13.23 -9.78 -5.49
C THR A 58 13.26 -8.29 -5.20
N SER A 59 14.35 -7.81 -4.60
CA SER A 59 14.60 -6.37 -4.47
C SER A 59 14.50 -5.68 -5.83
N ARG A 60 13.77 -4.56 -5.89
CA ARG A 60 13.61 -3.76 -7.10
C ARG A 60 13.95 -2.31 -6.84
N THR A 61 14.52 -1.68 -7.86
CA THR A 61 14.72 -0.24 -7.87
C THR A 61 13.44 0.44 -8.35
N VAL A 62 12.90 1.33 -7.53
CA VAL A 62 11.83 2.26 -7.86
C VAL A 62 12.48 3.60 -8.14
N ALA A 63 12.15 4.21 -9.28
CA ALA A 63 12.58 5.56 -9.63
C ALA A 63 11.37 6.40 -9.99
N GLY A 64 11.37 7.67 -9.60
CA GLY A 64 10.27 8.56 -9.91
C GLY A 64 10.67 10.03 -9.76
N GLU A 65 9.84 10.89 -10.32
CA GLU A 65 9.99 12.33 -10.28
C GLU A 65 8.69 12.96 -9.77
N GLY A 66 8.79 14.10 -9.10
CA GLY A 66 7.64 14.79 -8.51
C GLY A 66 8.04 16.14 -7.92
N VAL A 67 7.17 16.75 -7.13
CA VAL A 67 7.44 18.05 -6.48
C VAL A 67 8.09 17.94 -5.09
N GLY A 68 8.17 16.72 -4.55
CA GLY A 68 8.77 16.40 -3.27
C GLY A 68 9.04 14.91 -3.17
N ILE A 69 9.75 14.47 -2.12
CA ILE A 69 10.13 13.06 -1.99
C ILE A 69 8.93 12.10 -2.01
N VAL A 70 7.83 12.44 -1.31
CA VAL A 70 6.65 11.57 -1.18
C VAL A 70 5.96 11.42 -2.54
N ASP A 71 5.75 12.53 -3.24
CA ASP A 71 5.17 12.55 -4.58
C ASP A 71 6.06 11.79 -5.58
N ALA A 72 7.36 12.11 -5.64
CA ALA A 72 8.30 11.42 -6.53
C ALA A 72 8.34 9.91 -6.29
N PHE A 73 8.29 9.48 -5.03
CA PHE A 73 8.29 8.05 -4.69
C PHE A 73 6.96 7.38 -5.06
N PHE A 74 5.85 8.03 -4.75
CA PHE A 74 4.52 7.55 -5.10
C PHE A 74 4.35 7.40 -6.61
N GLN A 75 4.74 8.41 -7.40
CA GLN A 75 4.71 8.32 -8.86
C GLN A 75 5.55 7.16 -9.38
N GLY A 76 6.76 6.98 -8.84
CA GLY A 76 7.62 5.85 -9.21
C GLY A 76 6.99 4.48 -8.88
N LEU A 77 6.36 4.36 -7.72
CA LEU A 77 5.61 3.15 -7.34
C LEU A 77 4.42 2.93 -8.28
N VAL A 78 3.59 3.95 -8.52
CA VAL A 78 2.43 3.84 -9.41
C VAL A 78 2.87 3.46 -10.82
N GLU A 79 3.88 4.11 -11.40
CA GLU A 79 4.39 3.78 -12.74
C GLU A 79 4.86 2.32 -12.85
N GLN A 80 5.52 1.82 -11.80
CA GLN A 80 6.09 0.48 -11.79
C GLN A 80 5.03 -0.61 -11.55
N PHE A 81 4.09 -0.39 -10.63
CA PHE A 81 3.13 -1.41 -10.21
C PHE A 81 1.79 -1.34 -10.94
N SER A 82 1.36 -0.17 -11.45
CA SER A 82 0.04 -0.01 -12.08
C SER A 82 -0.18 -0.84 -13.34
N LYS A 83 0.90 -1.26 -14.02
CA LYS A 83 0.82 -2.16 -15.18
C LYS A 83 0.20 -3.51 -14.82
N GLU A 84 0.50 -4.00 -13.63
CA GLU A 84 -0.01 -5.27 -13.10
C GLU A 84 -1.23 -5.06 -12.20
N TYR A 85 -1.26 -3.92 -11.50
CA TYR A 85 -2.26 -3.55 -10.49
C TYR A 85 -2.91 -2.19 -10.81
N PRO A 86 -3.86 -2.11 -11.76
CA PRO A 86 -4.42 -0.84 -12.21
C PRO A 86 -5.19 -0.09 -11.13
N SER A 87 -5.55 -0.73 -10.00
CA SER A 87 -6.13 -0.04 -8.84
C SER A 87 -5.28 1.10 -8.30
N LEU A 88 -3.97 1.10 -8.53
CA LEU A 88 -3.09 2.18 -8.11
C LEU A 88 -3.30 3.49 -8.87
N THR A 89 -3.96 3.48 -10.03
CA THR A 89 -4.24 4.71 -10.78
C THR A 89 -5.50 5.44 -10.29
N THR A 90 -6.28 4.80 -9.41
CA THR A 90 -7.54 5.36 -8.89
C THR A 90 -7.39 6.01 -7.52
N ILE A 91 -6.18 6.06 -6.98
CA ILE A 91 -5.87 6.59 -5.65
C ILE A 91 -5.11 7.92 -5.72
N ARG A 92 -5.35 8.79 -4.75
CA ARG A 92 -4.71 10.11 -4.61
C ARG A 92 -4.42 10.43 -3.16
N PHE A 93 -3.46 11.31 -2.89
CA PHE A 93 -3.25 11.83 -1.55
C PHE A 93 -4.37 12.79 -1.15
N ALA A 94 -4.90 12.58 0.06
CA ALA A 94 -5.92 13.42 0.69
C ALA A 94 -5.38 14.19 1.90
N GLY A 95 -4.24 13.78 2.44
CA GLY A 95 -3.64 14.43 3.60
C GLY A 95 -2.27 13.86 3.94
N PHE A 96 -1.44 14.68 4.56
CA PHE A 96 -0.10 14.32 4.98
C PHE A 96 0.24 15.10 6.26
N ASP A 97 0.54 14.37 7.33
CA ASP A 97 0.83 14.92 8.64
C ASP A 97 2.15 14.35 9.16
N VAL A 98 2.98 15.22 9.75
CA VAL A 98 4.22 14.83 10.42
C VAL A 98 4.18 15.33 11.85
N LYS A 99 4.40 14.43 12.80
CA LYS A 99 4.42 14.75 14.23
C LYS A 99 5.69 14.20 14.86
N ALA A 100 6.32 15.01 15.70
CA ALA A 100 7.39 14.53 16.56
C ALA A 100 6.79 13.79 17.76
N VAL A 101 7.20 12.54 17.97
CA VAL A 101 6.87 11.76 19.16
C VAL A 101 7.92 12.08 20.22
N ILE A 102 7.64 13.12 21.01
CA ILE A 102 8.53 13.55 22.10
C ILE A 102 8.01 12.94 23.40
N GLU A 103 8.67 11.90 23.89
CA GLU A 103 8.35 11.31 25.19
C GLU A 103 8.71 12.28 26.34
N GLU A 104 7.72 12.62 27.17
CA GLU A 104 7.94 13.40 28.38
C GLU A 104 8.33 12.47 29.55
N GLY A 105 9.63 12.15 29.68
CA GLY A 105 10.09 11.45 30.89
C GLY A 105 11.45 10.77 30.81
N LYS A 106 12.35 11.19 31.71
CA LYS A 106 13.71 10.68 31.99
C LYS A 106 14.77 11.02 30.92
N TYR A 107 15.81 11.71 31.39
CA TYR A 107 17.02 12.18 30.68
C TYR A 107 16.95 13.57 30.03
N HIS A 108 17.11 14.58 30.90
CA HIS A 108 17.40 15.97 30.55
C HIS A 108 18.89 16.20 30.28
N ARG A 109 19.39 15.89 29.07
CA ARG A 109 20.65 16.44 28.50
C ARG A 109 20.84 15.93 27.06
N GLY A 110 20.45 16.74 26.07
CA GLY A 110 20.66 16.46 24.64
C GLY A 110 19.75 17.28 23.72
N SER A 111 20.13 17.46 22.45
CA SER A 111 19.43 18.30 21.46
C SER A 111 18.05 17.78 21.02
N ARG A 112 17.63 16.57 21.45
CA ARG A 112 16.36 15.90 21.06
C ARG A 112 16.09 15.85 19.55
N SER A 113 17.10 16.08 18.71
CA SER A 113 16.98 16.17 17.26
C SER A 113 16.88 14.80 16.58
N ASP A 114 17.07 13.72 17.33
CA ASP A 114 16.94 12.32 16.89
C ASP A 114 15.64 11.64 17.39
N ALA A 115 14.66 12.45 17.81
CA ALA A 115 13.35 11.96 18.24
C ALA A 115 12.65 11.17 17.11
N LEU A 116 11.75 10.26 17.50
CA LEU A 116 10.91 9.56 16.55
C LEU A 116 9.96 10.55 15.88
N GLY A 117 9.88 10.51 14.56
CA GLY A 117 8.82 11.15 13.78
C GLY A 117 7.75 10.12 13.44
N GLU A 118 6.49 10.47 13.68
CA GLU A 118 5.31 9.80 13.11
C GLU A 118 4.93 10.54 11.83
N VAL A 119 4.84 9.81 10.74
CA VAL A 119 4.25 10.30 9.49
C VAL A 119 2.94 9.58 9.26
N ARG A 120 1.92 10.36 8.96
CA ARG A 120 0.57 9.91 8.63
C ARG A 120 0.22 10.36 7.24
N LEU A 121 -0.12 9.40 6.39
CA LEU A 121 -0.54 9.60 5.02
C LEU A 121 -2.01 9.20 4.89
N LEU A 122 -2.82 10.11 4.38
CA LEU A 122 -4.20 9.84 3.99
C LEU A 122 -4.28 9.67 2.49
N VAL A 123 -4.81 8.53 2.05
CA VAL A 123 -5.04 8.21 0.64
C VAL A 123 -6.52 8.08 0.42
N GLU A 124 -7.03 8.70 -0.64
CA GLU A 124 -8.42 8.61 -1.05
C GLU A 124 -8.52 7.91 -2.41
N ASN A 125 -9.51 7.04 -2.55
CA ASN A 125 -9.84 6.45 -3.85
C ASN A 125 -10.85 7.32 -4.63
N ASP A 126 -11.06 6.99 -5.89
CA ASP A 126 -12.06 7.56 -6.80
C ASP A 126 -13.51 7.56 -6.27
N HIS A 127 -13.82 6.78 -5.23
CA HIS A 127 -15.14 6.73 -4.57
C HIS A 127 -15.24 7.65 -3.34
N GLY A 128 -14.20 8.45 -3.06
CA GLY A 128 -14.18 9.35 -1.90
C GLY A 128 -13.96 8.65 -0.56
N LYS A 129 -13.53 7.37 -0.57
CA LYS A 129 -13.16 6.65 0.65
C LYS A 129 -11.70 6.92 0.98
N THR A 130 -11.45 7.40 2.19
CA THR A 130 -10.11 7.65 2.72
C THR A 130 -9.56 6.47 3.52
N PHE A 131 -8.25 6.27 3.43
CA PHE A 131 -7.45 5.25 4.10
C PHE A 131 -6.28 5.94 4.79
N GLU A 132 -5.89 5.44 5.95
CA GLU A 132 -4.86 6.05 6.79
C GLU A 132 -3.69 5.09 6.96
N PHE A 133 -2.49 5.59 6.66
CA PHE A 133 -1.23 4.84 6.77
C PHE A 133 -0.29 5.61 7.67
N VAL A 134 0.21 4.94 8.71
CA VAL A 134 1.03 5.56 9.74
C VAL A 134 2.33 4.79 9.86
N ALA A 135 3.45 5.51 9.75
CA ALA A 135 4.78 4.95 9.95
C ALA A 135 5.57 5.82 10.91
N THR A 136 6.41 5.18 11.72
CA THR A 136 7.28 5.86 12.69
C THR A 136 8.73 5.54 12.42
N SER A 137 9.61 6.54 12.45
CA SER A 137 11.05 6.35 12.29
C SER A 137 11.82 7.53 12.89
N ARG A 138 13.10 7.32 13.21
CA ARG A 138 14.02 8.42 13.56
C ARG A 138 14.36 9.31 12.35
N SER A 139 14.02 8.86 11.14
CA SER A 139 14.08 9.64 9.91
C SER A 139 12.66 9.95 9.45
N VAL A 140 12.26 11.22 9.46
CA VAL A 140 10.96 11.66 8.90
C VAL A 140 10.84 11.23 7.45
N THR A 141 11.92 11.36 6.68
CA THR A 141 12.02 10.88 5.30
C THR A 141 11.76 9.38 5.21
N GLY A 142 12.40 8.58 6.09
CA GLY A 142 12.20 7.14 6.12
C GLY A 142 10.76 6.74 6.49
N ALA A 143 10.17 7.40 7.48
CA ALA A 143 8.76 7.20 7.85
C ALA A 143 7.82 7.58 6.69
N ALA A 144 8.06 8.69 6.00
CA ALA A 144 7.24 9.12 4.87
C ALA A 144 7.29 8.14 3.70
N LEU A 145 8.49 7.63 3.37
CA LEU A 145 8.65 6.60 2.36
C LEU A 145 7.93 5.31 2.77
N GLN A 146 8.04 4.87 4.02
CA GLN A 146 7.37 3.66 4.48
C GLN A 146 5.84 3.82 4.46
N ALA A 147 5.27 4.91 4.98
CA ALA A 147 3.83 5.15 4.94
C ALA A 147 3.29 5.18 3.49
N THR A 148 4.08 5.70 2.55
CA THR A 148 3.73 5.69 1.11
C THR A 148 3.76 4.27 0.54
N LEU A 149 4.76 3.47 0.93
CA LEU A 149 4.88 2.08 0.51
C LEU A 149 3.74 1.23 1.08
N ASP A 150 3.39 1.41 2.35
CA ASP A 150 2.29 0.72 3.03
C ASP A 150 0.95 1.00 2.32
N ALA A 151 0.76 2.24 1.85
CA ALA A 151 -0.41 2.58 1.05
C ALA A 151 -0.47 1.79 -0.25
N VAL A 152 0.62 1.79 -1.03
CA VAL A 152 0.68 1.04 -2.30
C VAL A 152 0.52 -0.46 -2.07
N GLU A 153 1.17 -1.01 -1.05
CA GLU A 153 1.05 -2.41 -0.64
C GLU A 153 -0.40 -2.79 -0.35
N TYR A 154 -1.12 -1.97 0.42
CA TYR A 154 -2.51 -2.21 0.75
C TYR A 154 -3.38 -2.34 -0.51
N PHE A 155 -3.26 -1.41 -1.46
CA PHE A 155 -4.06 -1.45 -2.69
C PHE A 155 -3.67 -2.61 -3.61
N VAL A 156 -2.38 -2.95 -3.71
CA VAL A 156 -1.90 -4.13 -4.46
C VAL A 156 -2.45 -5.41 -3.85
N ASN A 157 -2.35 -5.60 -2.53
CA ASN A 157 -2.87 -6.79 -1.87
C ASN A 157 -4.39 -6.86 -1.95
N SER A 158 -5.08 -5.73 -1.92
CA SER A 158 -6.53 -5.69 -2.01
C SER A 158 -7.01 -6.11 -3.40
N GLU A 159 -6.33 -5.67 -4.46
CA GLU A 159 -6.59 -6.15 -5.83
C GLU A 159 -6.28 -7.66 -5.97
N ARG A 160 -5.15 -8.12 -5.42
CA ARG A 160 -4.76 -9.55 -5.46
C ARG A 160 -5.77 -10.43 -4.73
N ALA A 161 -6.20 -10.02 -3.53
CA ALA A 161 -7.18 -10.75 -2.73
C ALA A 161 -8.54 -10.81 -3.44
N PHE A 162 -8.94 -9.72 -4.08
CA PHE A 162 -10.16 -9.66 -4.87
C PHE A 162 -10.11 -10.65 -6.05
N LEU A 163 -9.03 -10.63 -6.84
CA LEU A 163 -8.85 -11.55 -7.96
C LEU A 163 -8.81 -13.01 -7.51
N ALA A 164 -8.06 -13.33 -6.45
CA ALA A 164 -7.98 -14.67 -5.90
C ALA A 164 -9.37 -15.19 -5.47
N THR A 165 -10.15 -14.36 -4.78
CA THR A 165 -11.50 -14.72 -4.33
C THR A 165 -12.46 -14.88 -5.51
N HIS A 166 -12.35 -14.01 -6.53
CA HIS A 166 -13.15 -14.12 -7.75
C HIS A 166 -12.85 -15.42 -8.51
N HIS A 167 -11.58 -15.78 -8.68
CA HIS A 167 -11.22 -17.06 -9.31
C HIS A 167 -11.72 -18.27 -8.53
N ALA A 168 -11.62 -18.24 -7.19
CA ALA A 168 -12.16 -19.30 -6.34
C ALA A 168 -13.69 -19.42 -6.43
N LEU A 169 -14.40 -18.29 -6.59
CA LEU A 169 -15.84 -18.28 -6.83
C LEU A 169 -16.21 -18.92 -8.17
N GLU A 170 -15.51 -18.58 -9.25
CA GLU A 170 -15.78 -19.15 -10.58
C GLU A 170 -15.49 -20.66 -10.63
N ASP A 171 -14.42 -21.11 -9.97
CA ASP A 171 -14.14 -22.55 -9.81
C ASP A 171 -15.23 -23.26 -8.99
N ALA A 172 -15.69 -22.66 -7.89
CA ALA A 172 -16.78 -23.21 -7.07
C ALA A 172 -18.10 -23.34 -7.86
N LYS A 173 -18.44 -22.35 -8.69
CA LYS A 173 -19.60 -22.39 -9.61
C LYS A 173 -19.45 -23.54 -10.61
N THR A 174 -18.28 -23.66 -11.24
CA THR A 174 -18.00 -24.70 -12.24
C THR A 174 -18.11 -26.11 -11.62
N ARG A 175 -17.73 -26.27 -10.35
CA ARG A 175 -17.82 -27.53 -9.60
C ARG A 175 -19.17 -27.76 -8.91
N ASN A 176 -20.16 -26.88 -9.09
CA ASN A 176 -21.47 -26.92 -8.42
C ASN A 176 -21.39 -27.02 -6.88
N ARG A 177 -20.38 -26.39 -6.27
CA ARG A 177 -20.19 -26.36 -4.82
C ARG A 177 -20.88 -25.14 -4.22
N ASN A 178 -22.20 -25.21 -4.05
CA ASN A 178 -23.04 -24.10 -3.59
C ASN A 178 -22.60 -23.52 -2.23
N ASP A 179 -22.05 -24.35 -1.34
CA ASP A 179 -21.47 -23.92 -0.06
C ASP A 179 -20.30 -22.95 -0.27
N LEU A 180 -19.39 -23.27 -1.18
CA LEU A 180 -18.25 -22.44 -1.52
C LEU A 180 -18.66 -21.19 -2.30
N VAL A 181 -19.67 -21.29 -3.15
CA VAL A 181 -20.24 -20.14 -3.86
C VAL A 181 -20.75 -19.11 -2.87
N ILE A 182 -21.53 -19.52 -1.85
CA ILE A 182 -22.02 -18.61 -0.81
C ILE A 182 -20.85 -17.98 -0.05
N HIS A 183 -19.88 -18.80 0.36
CA HIS A 183 -18.71 -18.36 1.12
C HIS A 183 -17.87 -17.31 0.38
N PHE A 184 -17.49 -17.59 -0.88
CA PHE A 184 -16.69 -16.65 -1.67
C PHE A 184 -17.48 -15.41 -2.11
N SER A 185 -18.79 -15.54 -2.35
CA SER A 185 -19.64 -14.37 -2.62
C SER A 185 -19.68 -13.40 -1.44
N LYS A 186 -19.75 -13.93 -0.20
CA LYS A 186 -19.68 -13.11 1.01
C LYS A 186 -18.34 -12.38 1.13
N ARG A 187 -17.22 -13.10 0.92
CA ARG A 187 -15.87 -12.51 0.96
C ARG A 187 -15.67 -11.42 -0.09
N LEU A 188 -16.17 -11.61 -1.32
CA LEU A 188 -16.13 -10.58 -2.35
C LEU A 188 -16.93 -9.34 -1.95
N ALA A 189 -18.13 -9.51 -1.39
CA ALA A 189 -18.92 -8.38 -0.92
C ALA A 189 -18.18 -7.57 0.17
N GLU A 190 -17.50 -8.26 1.09
CA GLU A 190 -16.66 -7.62 2.12
C GLU A 190 -15.45 -6.88 1.52
N LEU A 191 -14.80 -7.40 0.49
CA LEU A 191 -13.69 -6.71 -0.20
C LEU A 191 -14.17 -5.51 -1.04
N VAL A 192 -15.29 -5.63 -1.76
CA VAL A 192 -15.84 -4.58 -2.63
C VAL A 192 -16.36 -3.39 -1.84
N GLN A 193 -16.95 -3.62 -0.66
CA GLN A 193 -17.30 -2.53 0.25
C GLN A 193 -16.09 -1.69 0.66
N ASN A 194 -14.89 -2.24 0.50
CA ASN A 194 -13.66 -1.58 0.88
C ASN A 194 -12.87 -0.98 -0.27
N THR A 195 -13.11 -1.39 -1.52
CA THR A 195 -12.39 -0.93 -2.72
C THR A 195 -13.22 -1.25 -3.97
N SER A 196 -13.36 -0.30 -4.89
CA SER A 196 -14.14 -0.52 -6.11
C SER A 196 -13.28 -1.18 -7.18
N TYR A 197 -13.48 -2.49 -7.37
CA TYR A 197 -12.77 -3.30 -8.37
C TYR A 197 -13.66 -3.74 -9.53
N SER A 198 -14.86 -3.17 -9.63
CA SER A 198 -15.88 -3.51 -10.62
C SER A 198 -15.35 -3.32 -12.05
N GLU A 199 -14.59 -2.27 -12.30
CA GLU A 199 -14.01 -1.95 -13.62
C GLU A 199 -12.83 -2.87 -13.99
N LEU A 200 -12.11 -3.44 -13.01
CA LEU A 200 -10.99 -4.36 -13.27
C LEU A 200 -11.46 -5.71 -13.82
N ILE A 201 -12.64 -6.18 -13.43
CA ILE A 201 -13.23 -7.41 -13.95
C ILE A 201 -13.52 -7.27 -15.45
N GLU A 202 -14.08 -6.12 -15.87
CA GLU A 202 -14.41 -5.86 -17.27
C GLU A 202 -13.15 -5.71 -18.12
N ALA A 203 -12.12 -5.02 -17.62
CA ALA A 203 -10.86 -4.81 -18.33
C ALA A 203 -10.08 -6.11 -18.60
N ARG A 204 -10.13 -7.11 -17.70
CA ARG A 204 -9.46 -8.41 -17.92
C ARG A 204 -10.30 -9.42 -18.70
N ARG A 205 -11.65 -9.34 -18.66
CA ARG A 205 -12.52 -10.18 -19.50
C ARG A 205 -12.39 -9.87 -20.99
N GLY A 206 -12.05 -8.64 -21.37
CA GLY A 206 -11.80 -8.27 -22.77
C GLY A 206 -10.45 -8.70 -23.34
N ARG A 207 -9.57 -9.32 -22.53
CA ARG A 207 -8.23 -9.80 -22.94
C ARG A 207 -8.09 -11.33 -22.93
N SER A 208 -9.17 -12.07 -22.69
CA SER A 208 -9.21 -13.54 -22.75
C SER A 208 -9.78 -14.04 -24.08
#